data_AF-A0ABD5GKI4-F1
#
_entry.id   AF-A0ABD5GKI4-F1
#
_cell.length_a   1.000
_cell.length_b   1.000
_cell.length_c   1.000
_cell.angle_alpha   90.00
_cell.angle_beta   90.00
_cell.angle_gamma   90.00
#
_symmetry.space_group_name_H-M   'P 1'
#
loop_
_entity.id
_entity.type
_entity.pdbx_description
1 polymer ?
#
loop_
_entity_poly.entity_id
_entity_poly.type
_entity_poly.pdbx_seq_one_letter_code
_entity_poly.pdbx_strand_id
1 'polypeptide(L)'
;MIVYYGANGISGELPLPSIYLENATATDLAELAASDFWRHRPGEQPSLVTLIHLMDVDGNDLGIFEVRRDMRPVFTATALPVA
;
A
#
# COMPACT_ATOMS: atom_id res chain seq x y z
N MET A 1 -2.05 -4.09 13.98
CA MET A 1 -0.60 -4.28 13.79
C MET A 1 -0.07 -3.10 13.01
N ILE A 2 1.21 -2.75 13.16
CA ILE A 2 1.84 -1.67 12.42
C ILE A 2 2.85 -2.31 11.46
N VAL A 3 2.76 -1.96 10.18
CA VAL A 3 3.78 -2.30 9.17
C VAL A 3 4.72 -1.11 9.04
N TYR A 4 6.02 -1.33 9.26
CA TYR A 4 7.03 -0.30 9.04
C TYR A 4 7.64 -0.46 7.66
N TYR A 5 7.63 0.62 6.87
CA TYR A 5 8.07 0.60 5.49
C TYR A 5 8.93 1.81 5.13
N GLY A 6 9.75 1.69 4.09
CA GLY A 6 10.49 2.78 3.48
C GLY A 6 10.01 3.01 2.06
N ALA A 7 9.46 4.18 1.76
CA ALA A 7 9.03 4.57 0.41
C ALA A 7 10.03 5.54 -0.20
N ASN A 8 10.73 5.12 -1.25
CA ASN A 8 11.83 5.88 -1.87
C ASN A 8 12.88 6.36 -0.84
N GLY A 9 13.13 5.55 0.20
CA GLY A 9 14.03 5.88 1.30
C GLY A 9 13.43 6.74 2.43
N ILE A 10 12.15 7.11 2.34
CA ILE A 10 11.43 7.83 3.38
C ILE A 10 10.66 6.82 4.25
N SER A 11 10.96 6.78 5.54
CA SER A 11 10.26 5.90 6.47
C SER A 11 8.79 6.30 6.63
N GLY A 12 7.93 5.29 6.75
CA GLY A 12 6.52 5.42 7.03
C GLY A 12 6.02 4.23 7.85
N GLU A 13 4.83 4.39 8.39
CA GLU A 13 4.12 3.36 9.13
C GLU A 13 2.71 3.20 8.56
N LEU A 14 2.25 1.96 8.49
CA LEU A 14 0.94 1.62 7.96
C LEU A 14 0.20 0.77 9.02
N PRO A 15 -0.71 1.40 9.80
CA PRO A 15 -1.55 0.67 10.74
C PRO A 15 -2.58 -0.19 9.99
N LEU A 16 -2.55 -1.50 10.20
CA LEU A 16 -3.49 -2.45 9.61
C LEU A 16 -4.12 -3.38 10.65
N PRO A 17 -5.41 -3.73 10.51
CA PRO A 17 -5.99 -4.87 11.22
C PRO A 17 -5.25 -6.17 10.85
N SER A 18 -5.10 -7.09 11.80
CA SER A 18 -4.36 -8.36 11.59
C SER A 18 -4.91 -9.19 10.44
N ILE A 19 -6.23 -9.18 10.25
CA ILE A 19 -6.91 -9.90 9.17
C ILE A 19 -6.41 -9.52 7.77
N TYR A 20 -5.91 -8.30 7.57
CA TYR A 20 -5.34 -7.92 6.28
C TYR A 20 -3.99 -8.59 6.02
N LEU A 21 -3.18 -8.78 7.07
CA LEU A 21 -1.86 -9.42 6.95
C LEU A 21 -1.98 -10.92 6.72
N GLU A 22 -2.98 -11.55 7.32
CA GLU A 22 -3.28 -12.97 7.14
C GLU A 22 -3.70 -13.32 5.70
N ASN A 23 -4.26 -12.34 4.97
CA ASN A 23 -4.82 -12.55 3.63
C ASN A 23 -4.08 -11.81 2.51
N ALA A 24 -3.07 -10.99 2.82
CA ALA A 24 -2.33 -10.21 1.84
C ALA A 24 -1.01 -10.89 1.48
N THR A 25 -0.64 -10.84 0.20
CA THR A 25 0.73 -11.15 -0.22
C THR A 25 1.65 -9.98 0.11
N ALA A 26 2.96 -10.22 0.16
CA ALA A 26 3.94 -9.14 0.35
C ALA A 26 3.81 -8.05 -0.74
N THR A 27 3.45 -8.43 -1.97
CA THR A 27 3.16 -7.49 -3.05
C THR A 27 1.94 -6.63 -2.75
N ASP A 28 0.85 -7.21 -2.24
CA ASP A 28 -0.36 -6.45 -1.87
C ASP A 28 -0.05 -5.44 -0.75
N LEU A 29 0.76 -5.83 0.23
CA LEU A 29 1.21 -4.95 1.31
C LEU A 29 2.08 -3.81 0.78
N ALA A 30 2.96 -4.08 -0.19
CA ALA A 30 3.77 -3.05 -0.83
C ALA A 30 2.90 -2.06 -1.62
N GLU A 31 1.91 -2.54 -2.38
CA GLU A 31 0.95 -1.68 -3.08
C GLU A 31 0.14 -0.81 -2.12
N LEU A 32 -0.31 -1.39 -1.00
CA LEU A 32 -1.07 -0.66 0.02
C LEU A 32 -0.21 0.41 0.71
N ALA A 33 1.04 0.09 1.06
CA ALA A 33 1.99 1.03 1.65
C ALA A 33 2.30 2.19 0.68
N ALA A 34 2.50 1.92 -0.61
CA ALA A 34 2.66 2.97 -1.61
C ALA A 34 1.40 3.85 -1.72
N SER A 35 0.21 3.24 -1.73
CA SER A 35 -1.06 3.98 -1.80
C SER A 35 -1.23 4.90 -0.60
N ASP A 36 -0.98 4.40 0.60
CA ASP A 36 -1.06 5.17 1.85
C ASP A 36 -0.03 6.31 1.89
N PHE A 37 1.22 6.01 1.52
CA PHE A 37 2.30 7.00 1.45
C PHE A 37 1.92 8.22 0.60
N TRP A 38 1.35 7.99 -0.58
CA TRP A 38 0.95 9.06 -1.50
C TRP A 38 -0.36 9.76 -1.08
N ARG A 39 -1.28 9.06 -0.42
CA ARG A 39 -2.51 9.69 0.14
C ARG A 39 -2.20 10.76 1.18
N HIS A 40 -1.13 10.57 1.96
CA HIS A 40 -0.67 11.54 2.94
C HIS A 40 0.13 12.71 2.34
N ARG A 41 0.32 12.74 1.00
CA ARG A 41 1.07 13.77 0.27
C ARG A 41 0.28 14.32 -0.92
N PRO A 42 -0.90 14.93 -0.70
CA PRO A 42 -1.76 15.39 -1.79
C PRO A 42 -1.16 16.54 -2.63
N GLY A 43 -0.12 17.23 -2.12
CA GLY A 43 0.59 18.28 -2.84
C GLY A 43 1.73 17.77 -3.73
N GLU A 44 2.08 16.49 -3.63
CA GLU A 44 3.14 15.87 -4.42
C GLU A 44 2.52 14.98 -5.52
N GLN A 45 3.17 14.93 -6.68
CA GLN A 45 2.74 14.02 -7.72
C GLN A 45 3.33 12.63 -7.44
N PRO A 46 2.50 11.57 -7.33
CA PRO A 46 3.00 10.21 -7.16
C PRO A 46 3.94 9.84 -8.29
N SER A 47 5.13 9.35 -7.93
CA SER A 47 6.13 8.92 -8.91
C SER A 47 5.59 7.77 -9.77
N LEU A 48 6.15 7.63 -10.98
CA LEU A 48 5.79 6.51 -11.87
C LEU A 48 6.12 5.15 -11.22
N VAL A 49 7.21 5.12 -10.48
CA VAL A 49 7.70 3.98 -9.72
C VAL A 49 7.97 4.44 -8.29
N THR A 50 7.45 3.71 -7.31
CA THR A 50 7.80 3.86 -5.89
C THR A 50 8.50 2.60 -5.43
N LEU A 51 9.72 2.72 -4.90
CA LEU A 51 10.40 1.62 -4.23
C LEU A 51 9.87 1.53 -2.81
N ILE A 52 9.28 0.38 -2.46
CA ILE A 52 8.76 0.10 -1.12
C ILE A 52 9.62 -0.98 -0.48
N HIS A 53 10.31 -0.65 0.60
CA HIS A 53 10.95 -1.63 1.47
C HIS A 53 10.01 -1.93 2.63
N LEU A 54 9.51 -3.17 2.71
CA LEU A 54 8.73 -3.66 3.85
C LEU A 54 9.69 -4.13 4.95
N MET A 55 10.19 -3.18 5.75
CA MET A 55 11.27 -3.38 6.72
C MET A 55 10.86 -4.26 7.90
N ASP A 56 9.63 -4.12 8.39
CA ASP A 56 9.11 -4.90 9.51
C ASP A 56 7.60 -5.13 9.35
N VAL A 57 7.26 -6.39 9.04
CA VAL A 57 5.91 -6.93 8.97
C VAL A 57 5.85 -8.13 9.92
N ASP A 58 5.30 -7.91 11.10
CA ASP A 58 5.19 -8.93 12.16
C ASP A 58 6.55 -9.51 12.57
N GLY A 59 7.57 -8.65 12.67
CA GLY A 59 8.95 -9.03 12.99
C GLY A 59 9.76 -9.52 11.79
N ASN A 60 9.22 -9.49 10.57
CA ASN A 60 9.89 -9.97 9.36
C ASN A 60 10.16 -8.85 8.36
N ASP A 61 11.39 -8.78 7.86
CA ASP A 61 11.73 -7.97 6.68
C ASP A 61 11.29 -8.76 5.43
N LEU A 62 10.35 -8.19 4.67
CA LEU A 62 9.81 -8.82 3.46
C LEU A 62 10.52 -8.35 2.18
N GLY A 63 11.49 -7.43 2.28
CA GLY A 63 12.31 -6.96 1.19
C GLY A 63 11.76 -5.75 0.44
N ILE A 64 12.37 -5.47 -0.72
CA ILE A 64 12.11 -4.28 -1.54
C ILE A 64 11.28 -4.65 -2.77
N PHE A 65 10.23 -3.87 -3.01
CA PHE A 65 9.27 -4.04 -4.09
C PHE A 65 9.24 -2.79 -4.97
N GLU A 66 9.15 -3.00 -6.29
CA GLU A 66 8.88 -1.95 -7.25
C GLU A 66 7.36 -1.81 -7.44
N VAL A 67 6.78 -0.71 -6.97
CA VAL A 67 5.35 -0.43 -7.15
C VAL A 67 5.15 0.60 -8.26
N ARG A 68 4.44 0.20 -9.31
CA ARG A 68 4.20 1.03 -10.49
C ARG A 68 2.83 1.71 -10.44
N ARG A 69 2.83 3.00 -10.77
CA ARG A 69 1.59 3.77 -10.96
C ARG A 69 1.04 3.53 -12.36
N ASP A 70 0.24 2.49 -12.51
CA ASP A 70 -0.43 2.16 -13.78
C ASP A 70 -1.90 2.61 -13.78
N MET A 71 -2.37 3.13 -14.92
CA MET A 71 -3.80 3.39 -15.13
C MET A 71 -4.53 2.06 -15.34
N ARG A 72 -5.31 1.62 -14.34
CA ARG A 72 -6.19 0.44 -14.46
C ARG A 72 -7.66 0.88 -14.59
N PRO A 73 -8.50 0.14 -15.34
CA PRO A 73 -9.94 0.35 -15.32
C PRO A 73 -10.49 0.22 -13.89
N VAL A 74 -11.31 1.19 -13.46
CA VAL A 74 -11.97 1.17 -12.15
C VAL A 74 -13.42 0.75 -12.35
N PHE A 75 -13.85 -0.31 -11.68
CA PHE A 75 -15.24 -0.72 -11.63
C PHE A 75 -15.94 0.02 -10.48
N THR A 76 -17.12 0.59 -10.76
CA THR A 76 -17.91 1.32 -9.76
C THR A 76 -19.24 0.59 -9.55
N ALA A 77 -19.71 0.55 -8.30
CA ALA A 77 -20.98 -0.06 -7.95
C ALA A 77 -21.99 1.03 -7.57
N THR A 78 -23.24 0.86 -8.00
CA THR A 78 -24.38 1.69 -7.60
C THR A 78 -25.38 0.82 -6.86
N ALA A 79 -25.83 1.26 -5.68
CA ALA A 79 -26.85 0.55 -4.91
C ALA A 79 -28.18 0.52 -5.69
N LEU A 80 -28.79 -0.65 -5.82
CA LEU A 80 -30.13 -0.79 -6.40
C LEU A 80 -31.19 -0.67 -5.29
N PRO A 81 -32.35 -0.06 -5.56
CA PRO A 81 -33.46 -0.06 -4.63
C PRO A 81 -33.91 -1.51 -4.35
N VAL A 82 -34.16 -1.85 -3.09
CA VAL A 82 -34.81 -3.11 -2.72
C VAL A 82 -36.31 -2.97 -3.04
N ALA A 83 -36.86 -3.92 -3.80
CA ALA A 83 -38.28 -3.98 -4.15
C ALA A 83 -39.14 -4.49 -2.98
#